data_AF-A0A533RUK1-F1
#
_entry.id   AF-A0A533RUK1-F1
#
_cell.length_a   1.000
_cell.length_b   1.000
_cell.length_c   1.000
_cell.angle_alpha   90.00
_cell.angle_beta   90.00
_cell.angle_gamma   90.00
#
_symmetry.space_group_name_H-M   'P 1'
#
loop_
_entity.id
_entity.type
_entity.pdbx_description
1 polymer ?
#
loop_
_entity_poly.entity_id
_entity_poly.type
_entity_poly.pdbx_seq_one_letter_code
_entity_poly.pdbx_strand_id
1 'polypeptide(L)'
;VLLSVHGRDPDKVVAAVKANGKVVLLTDPRKSPEDLARRFQAAGIDKKIYLCENLSYPDEKITELTVEELGRISGFNNSVMVMTDE
;
A
#
# COMPACT_ATOMS: atom_id res chain seq x y z
N VAL A 1 -6.60 -7.58 7.90
CA VAL A 1 -7.79 -6.72 7.70
C VAL A 1 -7.83 -6.19 6.27
N LEU A 2 -9.01 -5.94 5.69
CA LEU A 2 -9.18 -5.31 4.36
C LEU A 2 -9.78 -3.91 4.51
N LEU A 3 -9.21 -2.92 3.82
CA LEU A 3 -9.60 -1.50 3.95
C LEU A 3 -9.57 -0.82 2.57
N SER A 4 -10.54 0.07 2.32
CA SER A 4 -10.44 1.02 1.20
C SER A 4 -9.79 2.33 1.67
N VAL A 5 -8.85 2.82 0.89
CA VAL A 5 -8.13 4.09 1.12
C VAL A 5 -8.91 5.28 0.53
N HIS A 6 -9.83 5.03 -0.41
CA HIS A 6 -10.63 6.06 -1.06
C HIS A 6 -11.46 6.85 -0.02
N GLY A 7 -11.28 8.17 0.01
CA GLY A 7 -11.96 9.06 0.96
C GLY A 7 -11.63 8.84 2.44
N ARG A 8 -10.69 7.97 2.77
CA ARG A 8 -10.32 7.67 4.17
C ARG A 8 -9.17 8.54 4.65
N ASP A 9 -9.24 8.92 5.92
CA ASP A 9 -8.16 9.60 6.62
C ASP A 9 -6.87 8.75 6.60
N PRO A 10 -5.75 9.25 6.03
CA PRO A 10 -4.49 8.53 5.99
C PRO A 10 -3.98 8.06 7.36
N ASP A 11 -4.24 8.81 8.43
CA ASP A 11 -3.74 8.46 9.75
C ASP A 11 -4.45 7.20 10.30
N LYS A 12 -5.72 7.01 9.94
CA LYS A 12 -6.45 5.77 10.22
C LYS A 12 -5.91 4.58 9.44
N VAL A 13 -5.38 4.80 8.23
CA VAL A 13 -4.73 3.74 7.43
C VAL A 13 -3.43 3.33 8.11
N VAL A 14 -2.58 4.28 8.49
CA VAL A 14 -1.32 4.04 9.22
C VAL A 14 -1.59 3.27 10.53
N ALA A 15 -2.59 3.70 11.31
CA ALA A 15 -2.96 3.03 12.55
C ALA A 15 -3.39 1.57 12.32
N ALA A 16 -4.17 1.31 11.26
CA ALA A 16 -4.60 -0.04 10.93
C ALA A 16 -3.43 -0.93 10.48
N VAL A 17 -2.49 -0.38 9.70
CA VAL A 17 -1.26 -1.09 9.30
C VAL A 17 -0.41 -1.45 10.51
N LYS A 18 -0.24 -0.53 11.47
CA LYS A 18 0.50 -0.83 12.72
C LYS A 18 -0.17 -1.90 13.57
N ALA A 19 -1.49 -1.86 13.68
CA ALA A 19 -2.24 -2.72 14.60
C ALA A 19 -2.43 -4.16 14.10
N ASN A 20 -2.14 -4.45 12.83
CA ASN A 20 -2.47 -5.73 12.20
C ASN A 20 -1.26 -6.32 11.48
N GLY A 21 -0.99 -7.60 11.70
CA GLY A 21 0.13 -8.28 11.04
C GLY A 21 0.00 -8.38 9.53
N LYS A 22 -1.24 -8.42 9.01
CA LYS A 22 -1.55 -8.43 7.58
C LYS A 22 -2.69 -7.48 7.24
N VAL A 23 -2.46 -6.59 6.28
CA VAL A 23 -3.43 -5.58 5.82
C VAL A 23 -3.53 -5.58 4.30
N VAL A 24 -4.75 -5.55 3.78
CA VAL A 24 -5.04 -5.36 2.36
C VAL A 24 -5.66 -3.98 2.17
N LEU A 25 -5.09 -3.19 1.29
CA LEU A 25 -5.48 -1.82 0.98
C LEU A 25 -5.95 -1.74 -0.47
N LEU A 26 -7.21 -1.35 -0.67
CA LEU A 26 -7.71 -0.93 -1.96
C LEU A 26 -7.27 0.52 -2.16
N THR A 27 -6.38 0.76 -3.12
CA THR A 27 -5.76 2.08 -3.33
C THR A 27 -6.66 2.98 -4.18
N ASP A 28 -6.33 4.26 -4.25
CA ASP A 28 -6.99 5.24 -5.11
C ASP A 28 -5.90 5.93 -5.95
N PRO A 29 -6.04 6.05 -7.28
CA PRO A 29 -5.12 6.81 -8.13
C PRO A 29 -4.79 8.21 -7.60
N ARG A 30 -5.71 8.83 -6.84
CA ARG A 30 -5.54 10.18 -6.28
C ARG A 30 -4.62 10.24 -5.07
N LYS A 31 -4.32 9.10 -4.43
CA LYS A 31 -3.38 9.02 -3.30
C LYS A 31 -2.18 8.20 -3.72
N SER A 32 -1.06 8.87 -3.95
CA SER A 32 0.15 8.17 -4.39
C SER A 32 0.67 7.22 -3.31
N PRO A 33 1.09 5.98 -3.65
CA PRO A 33 2.03 5.17 -2.90
C PRO A 33 3.19 5.97 -2.32
N GLU A 34 3.68 7.02 -2.98
CA GLU A 34 4.68 7.91 -2.38
C GLU A 34 4.19 8.60 -1.10
N ASP A 35 2.95 9.13 -1.08
CA ASP A 35 2.37 9.74 0.11
C ASP A 35 2.17 8.74 1.24
N LEU A 36 1.72 7.53 0.90
CA LEU A 36 1.57 6.45 1.87
C LEU A 36 2.93 5.97 2.39
N ALA A 37 3.91 5.80 1.52
CA ALA A 37 5.27 5.41 1.86
C ALA A 37 5.88 6.39 2.86
N ARG A 38 5.80 7.71 2.59
CA ARG A 38 6.29 8.75 3.52
C ARG A 38 5.64 8.62 4.90
N ARG A 39 4.33 8.39 4.96
CA ARG A 39 3.60 8.21 6.23
C ARG A 39 3.99 6.93 6.94
N PHE A 40 4.19 5.83 6.21
CA PHE A 40 4.64 4.57 6.78
C PHE A 40 6.06 4.68 7.34
N GLN A 41 6.97 5.32 6.60
CA GLN A 41 8.34 5.61 7.05
C GLN A 41 8.35 6.49 8.32
N ALA A 42 7.61 7.61 8.29
CA ALA A 42 7.50 8.50 9.45
C ALA A 42 6.91 7.79 10.68
N ALA A 43 6.07 6.79 10.45
CA ALA A 43 5.47 5.99 11.51
C ALA A 43 6.36 4.81 11.97
N GLY A 44 7.53 4.58 11.35
CA GLY A 44 8.42 3.45 11.67
C GLY A 44 7.82 2.09 11.32
N ILE A 45 6.95 2.04 10.30
CA ILE A 45 6.44 0.77 9.78
C ILE A 45 7.52 0.14 8.91
N ASP A 46 7.88 -1.08 9.25
CA ASP A 46 8.75 -1.94 8.46
C ASP A 46 7.99 -3.23 8.15
N LYS A 47 7.40 -3.30 6.96
CA LYS A 47 6.58 -4.42 6.50
C LYS A 47 6.88 -4.72 5.05
N LYS A 48 6.73 -5.98 4.70
CA LYS A 48 6.75 -6.45 3.32
C LYS A 48 5.49 -5.99 2.60
N ILE A 49 5.65 -5.51 1.37
CA ILE A 49 4.57 -4.97 0.55
C ILE A 49 4.47 -5.75 -0.75
N TYR A 50 3.24 -6.10 -1.12
CA TYR A 50 2.90 -6.59 -2.45
C TYR A 50 1.99 -5.55 -3.11
N LEU A 51 2.51 -4.89 -4.14
CA LEU A 51 1.73 -3.99 -4.99
C LEU A 51 1.21 -4.78 -6.19
N CYS A 52 -0.08 -5.02 -6.22
CA CYS A 52 -0.76 -5.82 -7.23
C CYS A 52 -1.54 -4.90 -8.17
N GLU A 53 -1.00 -4.67 -9.37
CA GLU A 53 -1.58 -3.81 -10.40
C GLU A 53 -2.40 -4.64 -11.39
N ASN A 54 -3.55 -4.09 -11.81
CA ASN A 54 -4.38 -4.64 -12.87
C ASN A 54 -4.71 -6.13 -12.69
N LEU A 55 -5.04 -6.52 -11.45
CA LEU A 55 -5.42 -7.90 -11.12
C LEU A 55 -6.53 -8.41 -12.04
N SER A 56 -6.34 -9.61 -12.60
CA SER A 56 -7.21 -10.28 -13.56
C SER A 56 -7.30 -9.64 -14.95
N TYR A 57 -6.47 -8.64 -15.26
CA TYR A 57 -6.31 -8.10 -16.62
C TYR A 57 -5.07 -8.70 -17.30
N PRO A 58 -4.95 -8.61 -18.65
CA PRO A 58 -3.81 -9.17 -19.38
C PRO A 58 -2.44 -8.61 -18.98
N ASP A 59 -2.41 -7.40 -18.41
CA ASP A 59 -1.22 -6.68 -17.94
C ASP A 59 -1.09 -6.71 -16.41
N GLU A 60 -1.66 -7.73 -15.76
CA GLU A 60 -1.49 -7.96 -14.32
C GLU A 60 0.01 -7.98 -13.94
N LYS A 61 0.34 -7.24 -12.88
CA LYS A 61 1.70 -7.17 -12.36
C LYS A 61 1.68 -7.16 -10.84
N ILE A 62 2.44 -8.08 -10.23
CA ILE A 62 2.64 -8.13 -8.79
C ILE A 62 4.10 -7.80 -8.50
N THR A 63 4.32 -6.71 -7.77
CA THR A 63 5.65 -6.25 -7.38
C THR A 63 5.82 -6.39 -5.87
N GLU A 64 6.85 -7.11 -5.45
CA GLU A 64 7.28 -7.19 -4.06
C GLU A 64 8.18 -5.99 -3.74
N LEU A 65 7.90 -5.30 -2.63
CA LEU A 65 8.53 -4.05 -2.24
C LEU A 65 8.68 -3.99 -0.71
N THR A 66 9.66 -3.21 -0.26
CA THR A 66 9.72 -2.65 1.08
C THR A 66 8.97 -1.31 1.16
N VAL A 67 8.77 -0.80 2.37
CA VAL A 67 8.25 0.56 2.58
C VAL A 67 9.16 1.63 1.93
N GLU A 68 10.48 1.40 1.92
CA GLU A 68 11.43 2.29 1.25
C GLU A 68 11.28 2.27 -0.27
N GLU A 69 11.17 1.09 -0.87
CA GLU A 69 11.02 0.93 -2.31
C GLU A 69 9.66 1.43 -2.81
N LEU A 70 8.59 1.31 -2.00
CA LEU A 70 7.29 1.89 -2.33
C LEU A 70 7.37 3.40 -2.60
N GLY A 71 8.22 4.11 -1.85
CA GLY A 71 8.43 5.56 -2.02
C GLY A 71 9.14 5.94 -3.32
N ARG A 72 9.69 4.96 -4.06
CA ARG A 72 10.36 5.16 -5.35
C ARG A 72 9.49 4.79 -6.54
N ILE A 73 8.30 4.22 -6.30
CA ILE A 73 7.36 3.84 -7.36
C ILE A 73 6.63 5.07 -7.86
N SER A 74 6.82 5.39 -9.14
CA SER A 74 6.09 6.44 -9.85
C SER A 74 5.07 5.83 -10.81
N GLY A 75 3.85 6.34 -10.81
CA GLY A 75 2.79 5.90 -11.73
C GLY A 75 2.27 4.50 -11.38
N PHE A 76 1.03 4.44 -10.91
CA PHE A 76 0.35 3.21 -10.53
C PHE A 76 -1.11 3.38 -10.94
N ASN A 77 -1.67 2.35 -11.56
CA ASN A 77 -3.05 2.34 -12.02
C ASN A 77 -3.94 1.69 -10.95
N ASN A 78 -4.99 0.98 -11.39
CA ASN A 78 -5.84 0.20 -10.50
C ASN A 78 -5.00 -0.84 -9.75
N SER A 79 -4.83 -0.65 -8.43
CA SER A 79 -3.95 -1.49 -7.63
C SER A 79 -4.54 -1.87 -6.28
N VAL A 80 -4.11 -3.02 -5.80
CA VAL A 80 -4.33 -3.51 -4.45
C VAL A 80 -2.98 -3.65 -3.78
N MET A 81 -2.82 -3.13 -2.57
CA MET A 81 -1.58 -3.23 -1.81
C MET A 81 -1.78 -4.15 -0.61
N VAL A 82 -0.95 -5.19 -0.48
CA VAL A 82 -0.94 -6.07 0.68
C VAL A 82 0.30 -5.77 1.50
N MET A 83 0.15 -5.51 2.80
CA MET A 83 1.26 -5.30 3.73
C MET A 83 1.26 -6.42 4.76
N THR A 84 2.42 -7.02 5.03
CA THR A 84 2.55 -8.19 5.92
C THR A 84 3.85 -8.14 6.74
N ASP A 85 3.84 -8.74 7.94
CA ASP A 85 5.02 -8.93 8.80
C ASP A 85 5.87 -10.15 8.39
N GLU A 86 5.35 -10.97 7.48
CA GLU A 86 5.96 -12.20 6.95
C GLU A 86 6.94 -11.95 5.80
#